data_AF-A0A514BWT9-F1
#
_entry.id   AF-A0A514BWT9-F1
#
_cell.length_a   1.000
_cell.length_b   1.000
_cell.length_c   1.000
_cell.angle_alpha   90.00
_cell.angle_beta   90.00
_cell.angle_gamma   90.00
#
_symmetry.space_group_name_H-M   'P 1'
#
loop_
_entity.id
_entity.type
_entity.pdbx_description
1 polymer ?
#
loop_
_entity_poly.entity_id
_entity_poly.type
_entity_poly.pdbx_seq_one_letter_code
_entity_poly.pdbx_strand_id
1 'polypeptide(L)'
;MGGAVRFNYGWLDYGDNPGADLELLRVDAKGSAGPAFFSLQYRWYDGFHAVHHAWAGWKLDDVSDVRVGIQQAPFGLLPYASQSFWFGSGYYLGIEDDYDLGVVWQRAEGPHQFHAGVFLADEYGTGARYDRYSFDVATTDDLPYRERERLNLRYENSRDWNGAELALGASLFSGKVENRIDGGKHGHDGAAVHAQWKRGGTTVQLQWARYRYRIPESRIAMSAFEFPFEIAAEADVPTFNVAYALPSSGWFDGITCYNNLSTTQPVGSDPGLRESWQNVTGCSFSKGPMFTYVDWIAGKNMWFVGGSGIGIEEPGSDRWRSRLNINLGFYF
;
A
#
# COMPACT_ATOMS: atom_id res chain seq x y z
N MET A 1 15.55 -11.43 -15.74
CA MET A 1 14.69 -10.40 -16.36
C MET A 1 13.28 -10.94 -16.37
N GLY A 2 12.29 -10.09 -16.16
CA GLY A 2 10.88 -10.39 -16.32
C GLY A 2 10.11 -9.11 -16.62
N GLY A 3 8.79 -9.20 -16.64
CA GLY A 3 7.94 -8.04 -16.82
C GLY A 3 6.46 -8.37 -16.75
N ALA A 4 5.66 -7.35 -17.04
CA ALA A 4 4.23 -7.53 -17.26
C ALA A 4 3.66 -6.48 -18.21
N VAL A 5 2.60 -6.86 -18.92
CA VAL A 5 1.67 -5.93 -19.57
C VAL A 5 0.31 -6.13 -18.93
N ARG A 6 -0.34 -5.05 -18.52
CA ARG A 6 -1.67 -5.08 -17.92
C ARG A 6 -2.59 -4.11 -18.62
N PHE A 7 -3.84 -4.52 -18.74
CA PHE A 7 -4.94 -3.73 -19.26
C PHE A 7 -5.99 -3.62 -18.17
N ASN A 8 -6.71 -2.51 -18.14
CA ASN A 8 -7.84 -2.35 -17.24
C ASN A 8 -9.13 -2.13 -18.02
N TYR A 9 -10.24 -2.47 -17.38
CA TYR A 9 -11.56 -1.97 -17.76
C TYR A 9 -12.25 -1.40 -16.53
N GLY A 10 -12.70 -0.15 -16.62
CA GLY A 10 -13.35 0.58 -15.54
C GLY A 10 -14.79 0.98 -15.86
N TRP A 11 -15.66 0.86 -14.87
CA TRP A 11 -17.01 1.45 -14.86
C TRP A 11 -17.25 2.15 -13.52
N LEU A 12 -17.86 3.33 -13.54
CA LEU A 12 -18.13 4.16 -12.36
C LEU A 12 -19.63 4.46 -12.24
N ASP A 13 -20.18 4.45 -11.02
CA ASP A 13 -21.58 4.89 -10.78
C ASP A 13 -21.73 6.41 -10.58
N TYR A 14 -20.60 7.13 -10.52
CA TYR A 14 -20.52 8.52 -10.09
C TYR A 14 -19.86 9.46 -11.10
N GLY A 15 -19.60 9.00 -12.32
CA GLY A 15 -18.94 9.77 -13.37
C GLY A 15 -18.89 9.03 -14.70
N ASP A 16 -18.07 9.55 -15.62
CA ASP A 16 -17.87 8.92 -16.92
C ASP A 16 -17.08 7.63 -16.79
N ASN A 17 -17.44 6.64 -17.60
CA ASN A 17 -16.78 5.33 -17.58
C ASN A 17 -15.42 5.42 -18.27
N PRO A 18 -14.30 5.09 -17.58
CA PRO A 18 -12.97 5.07 -18.18
C PRO A 18 -12.88 4.11 -19.37
N GLY A 19 -13.70 3.05 -19.40
CA GLY A 19 -13.63 2.05 -20.46
C GLY A 19 -12.37 1.21 -20.32
N ALA A 20 -11.79 0.79 -21.46
CA ALA A 20 -10.58 -0.03 -21.49
C ALA A 20 -9.33 0.81 -21.77
N ASP A 21 -8.26 0.54 -21.03
CA ASP A 21 -6.96 1.22 -21.18
C ASP A 21 -5.78 0.25 -21.03
N LEU A 22 -4.59 0.73 -21.41
CA LEU A 22 -3.33 0.11 -21.00
C LEU A 22 -3.05 0.59 -19.58
N GLU A 23 -3.06 -0.32 -18.61
CA GLU A 23 -2.80 0.02 -17.21
C GLU A 23 -1.31 0.13 -16.95
N LEU A 24 -0.54 -0.86 -17.39
CA LEU A 24 0.86 -0.96 -17.01
C LEU A 24 1.68 -1.72 -18.05
N LEU A 25 2.83 -1.17 -18.42
CA LEU A 25 3.97 -1.93 -18.87
C LEU A 25 5.03 -1.88 -17.77
N ARG A 26 5.62 -3.03 -17.40
CA ARG A 26 6.72 -3.05 -16.43
C ARG A 26 7.85 -3.96 -16.86
N VAL A 27 9.04 -3.61 -16.37
CA VAL A 27 10.25 -4.43 -16.48
C VAL A 27 10.79 -4.72 -15.10
N ASP A 28 11.19 -5.98 -14.92
CA ASP A 28 11.74 -6.54 -13.70
C ASP A 28 13.17 -7.06 -13.94
N ALA A 29 14.10 -6.69 -13.06
CA ALA A 29 15.44 -7.26 -13.02
C ALA A 29 15.81 -7.65 -11.59
N LYS A 30 16.26 -8.89 -11.42
CA LYS A 30 16.79 -9.41 -10.16
C LYS A 30 17.98 -10.32 -10.45
N GLY A 31 18.94 -10.35 -9.55
CA GLY A 31 20.14 -11.16 -9.70
C GLY A 31 20.93 -11.27 -8.40
N SER A 32 21.90 -12.18 -8.38
CA SER A 32 22.77 -12.42 -7.23
C SER A 32 24.15 -12.88 -7.67
N ALA A 33 25.18 -12.48 -6.93
CA ALA A 33 26.57 -12.88 -7.12
C ALA A 33 27.24 -13.01 -5.75
N GLY A 34 27.46 -14.26 -5.30
CA GLY A 34 27.89 -14.53 -3.93
C GLY A 34 26.88 -13.99 -2.90
N PRO A 35 27.31 -13.24 -1.87
CA PRO A 35 26.41 -12.64 -0.89
C PRO A 35 25.67 -11.41 -1.42
N ALA A 36 26.09 -10.82 -2.55
CA ALA A 36 25.43 -9.67 -3.13
C ALA A 36 24.20 -10.09 -3.95
N PHE A 37 23.13 -9.29 -3.89
CA PHE A 37 21.93 -9.47 -4.70
C PHE A 37 21.25 -8.12 -4.95
N PHE A 38 20.33 -8.05 -5.90
CA PHE A 38 19.60 -6.83 -6.20
C PHE A 38 18.19 -7.13 -6.73
N SER A 39 17.32 -6.14 -6.65
CA SER A 39 16.00 -6.14 -7.29
C SER A 39 15.67 -4.75 -7.82
N LEU A 40 15.11 -4.71 -9.02
CA LEU A 40 14.67 -3.51 -9.72
C LEU A 40 13.34 -3.82 -10.39
N GLN A 41 12.38 -2.90 -10.25
CA GLN A 41 11.17 -2.86 -11.04
C GLN A 41 10.88 -1.41 -11.44
N TYR A 42 10.68 -1.21 -12.74
CA TYR A 42 10.30 0.08 -13.32
C TYR A 42 9.00 -0.06 -14.11
N ARG A 43 8.13 0.95 -14.01
CA ARG A 43 6.75 0.91 -14.48
C ARG A 43 6.44 2.10 -15.40
N TRP A 44 5.73 1.83 -16.48
CA TRP A 44 5.17 2.80 -17.40
C TRP A 44 3.64 2.65 -17.37
N TYR A 45 2.97 3.72 -17.02
CA TYR A 45 1.53 3.86 -17.01
C TYR A 45 1.10 4.70 -18.23
N ASP A 46 -0.21 4.87 -18.43
CA ASP A 46 -0.69 5.94 -19.31
C ASP A 46 -0.40 7.30 -18.65
N GLY A 47 0.17 8.25 -19.39
CA GLY A 47 0.56 9.57 -18.88
C GLY A 47 1.93 9.67 -18.20
N PHE A 48 2.35 8.67 -17.40
CA PHE A 48 3.57 8.78 -16.60
C PHE A 48 4.34 7.47 -16.38
N HIS A 49 5.49 7.56 -15.71
CA HIS A 49 6.32 6.42 -15.36
C HIS A 49 6.96 6.58 -13.98
N ALA A 50 7.17 5.46 -13.29
CA ALA A 50 7.71 5.49 -11.94
C ALA A 50 8.63 4.29 -11.66
N VAL A 51 9.61 4.50 -10.80
CA VAL A 51 10.27 3.40 -10.11
C VAL A 51 9.26 2.80 -9.12
N HIS A 52 9.19 1.48 -9.07
CA HIS A 52 8.44 0.79 -8.01
C HIS A 52 9.39 0.38 -6.90
N HIS A 53 10.50 -0.27 -7.24
CA HIS A 53 11.60 -0.49 -6.31
C HIS A 53 12.93 -0.57 -7.07
N ALA A 54 14.02 -0.19 -6.41
CA ALA A 54 15.37 -0.28 -6.93
C ALA A 54 16.36 -0.32 -5.77
N TRP A 55 16.84 -1.52 -5.42
CA TRP A 55 17.75 -1.69 -4.28
C TRP A 55 18.79 -2.79 -4.55
N ALA A 56 19.92 -2.66 -3.88
CA ALA A 56 20.96 -3.68 -3.79
C ALA A 56 21.06 -4.17 -2.35
N GLY A 57 21.38 -5.45 -2.17
CA GLY A 57 21.45 -6.10 -0.88
C GLY A 57 22.69 -6.97 -0.71
N TRP A 58 22.99 -7.26 0.55
CA TRP A 58 24.10 -8.11 0.97
C TRP A 58 23.65 -9.05 2.07
N LYS A 59 23.86 -10.35 1.85
CA LYS A 59 23.61 -11.40 2.87
C LYS A 59 24.67 -11.30 3.96
N LEU A 60 24.22 -11.14 5.20
CA LEU A 60 25.10 -11.15 6.38
C LEU A 60 25.36 -12.57 6.87
N ASP A 61 24.33 -13.42 6.83
CA ASP A 61 24.35 -14.84 7.12
C ASP A 61 23.20 -15.56 6.37
N ASP A 62 22.88 -16.80 6.73
CA ASP A 62 21.83 -17.59 6.09
C ASP A 62 20.41 -17.07 6.35
N VAL A 63 20.24 -16.22 7.37
CA VAL A 63 18.93 -15.79 7.87
C VAL A 63 18.78 -14.27 7.90
N SER A 64 19.77 -13.49 7.48
CA SER A 64 19.74 -12.04 7.51
C SER A 64 20.48 -11.36 6.36
N ASP A 65 19.94 -10.21 5.97
CA ASP A 65 20.50 -9.35 4.93
C ASP A 65 20.25 -7.88 5.23
N VAL A 66 21.05 -7.03 4.57
CA VAL A 66 20.86 -5.59 4.51
C VAL A 66 20.60 -5.19 3.07
N ARG A 67 19.68 -4.25 2.87
CA ARG A 67 19.30 -3.70 1.57
C ARG A 67 19.38 -2.19 1.58
N VAL A 68 19.88 -1.61 0.50
CA VAL A 68 20.04 -0.16 0.31
C VAL A 68 19.44 0.25 -1.02
N GLY A 69 18.58 1.26 -1.02
CA GLY A 69 17.92 1.80 -2.21
C GLY A 69 16.45 2.13 -1.96
N ILE A 70 15.69 2.27 -3.04
CA ILE A 70 14.24 2.47 -3.01
C ILE A 70 13.57 1.13 -2.76
N GLN A 71 12.98 0.95 -1.59
CA GLN A 71 12.48 -0.33 -1.11
C GLN A 71 11.31 -0.17 -0.16
N GLN A 72 10.53 -1.22 -0.01
CA GLN A 72 9.33 -1.20 0.82
C GLN A 72 9.65 -0.82 2.28
N ALA A 73 8.93 0.16 2.82
CA ALA A 73 8.94 0.49 4.24
C ALA A 73 8.23 -0.62 5.03
N PRO A 74 8.91 -1.31 5.97
CA PRO A 74 8.30 -2.45 6.66
C PRO A 74 7.31 -1.97 7.73
N PHE A 75 6.02 -2.01 7.41
CA PHE A 75 4.94 -1.67 8.33
C PHE A 75 3.70 -2.56 8.10
N GLY A 76 3.04 -2.96 9.19
CA GLY A 76 1.81 -3.77 9.15
C GLY A 76 1.99 -5.17 8.54
N LEU A 77 0.94 -5.67 7.89
CA LEU A 77 0.94 -6.90 7.10
C LEU A 77 1.77 -6.71 5.82
N LEU A 78 2.78 -7.56 5.64
CA LEU A 78 3.61 -7.57 4.45
C LEU A 78 3.28 -8.77 3.55
N PRO A 79 3.41 -8.63 2.21
CA PRO A 79 3.80 -7.42 1.49
C PRO A 79 2.68 -6.37 1.41
N TYR A 80 1.43 -6.72 1.70
CA TYR A 80 0.30 -5.79 1.73
C TYR A 80 -0.89 -6.40 2.50
N ALA A 81 -1.77 -5.54 3.04
CA ALA A 81 -2.97 -5.96 3.77
C ALA A 81 -4.21 -6.05 2.87
N SER A 82 -4.12 -6.73 1.72
CA SER A 82 -5.25 -6.94 0.81
C SER A 82 -5.10 -8.18 -0.07
N GLN A 83 -6.16 -8.55 -0.76
CA GLN A 83 -6.20 -9.61 -1.78
C GLN A 83 -6.69 -9.10 -3.14
N SER A 84 -7.15 -7.84 -3.21
CA SER A 84 -7.69 -7.16 -4.39
C SER A 84 -6.64 -6.36 -5.15
N PHE A 85 -6.98 -5.93 -6.38
CA PHE A 85 -6.16 -5.00 -7.15
C PHE A 85 -6.15 -3.59 -6.54
N TRP A 86 -7.26 -3.20 -5.91
CA TRP A 86 -7.47 -1.85 -5.35
C TRP A 86 -7.08 -1.69 -3.88
N PHE A 87 -6.44 -2.70 -3.28
CA PHE A 87 -5.96 -2.67 -1.90
C PHE A 87 -7.06 -2.28 -0.87
N GLY A 88 -6.64 -1.87 0.33
CA GLY A 88 -7.46 -1.17 1.33
C GLY A 88 -7.02 0.28 1.48
N SER A 89 -7.60 1.01 2.44
CA SER A 89 -7.30 2.43 2.65
C SER A 89 -5.85 2.69 3.10
N GLY A 90 -5.22 1.75 3.80
CA GLY A 90 -3.83 1.85 4.25
C GLY A 90 -2.82 2.08 3.11
N TYR A 91 -3.06 1.49 1.94
CA TYR A 91 -2.24 1.69 0.73
C TYR A 91 -2.22 3.17 0.31
N TYR A 92 -3.39 3.79 0.23
CA TYR A 92 -3.54 5.19 -0.17
C TYR A 92 -3.08 6.18 0.90
N LEU A 93 -2.87 5.71 2.12
CA LEU A 93 -2.40 6.50 3.25
C LEU A 93 -0.87 6.47 3.41
N GLY A 94 -0.14 5.77 2.53
CA GLY A 94 1.33 5.67 2.61
C GLY A 94 1.85 4.76 3.73
N ILE A 95 0.99 3.90 4.28
CA ILE A 95 1.35 2.99 5.37
C ILE A 95 1.34 1.51 4.95
N GLU A 96 0.98 1.20 3.70
CA GLU A 96 1.04 -0.15 3.13
C GLU A 96 1.56 -0.10 1.69
N ASP A 97 2.35 -1.10 1.26
CA ASP A 97 2.98 -1.16 -0.07
C ASP A 97 3.68 0.16 -0.52
N ASP A 98 4.33 0.80 0.45
CA ASP A 98 5.01 2.09 0.33
C ASP A 98 6.52 1.90 0.20
N TYR A 99 7.19 2.56 -0.76
CA TYR A 99 8.59 2.31 -1.14
C TYR A 99 9.41 3.58 -1.06
N ASP A 100 10.38 3.58 -0.14
CA ASP A 100 11.19 4.75 0.19
C ASP A 100 12.67 4.53 -0.03
N LEU A 101 13.42 5.62 -0.18
CA LEU A 101 14.87 5.59 -0.22
C LEU A 101 15.45 5.36 1.19
N GLY A 102 16.01 4.19 1.43
CA GLY A 102 16.56 3.86 2.75
C GLY A 102 17.45 2.64 2.81
N VAL A 103 17.79 2.28 4.05
CA VAL A 103 18.52 1.07 4.42
C VAL A 103 17.63 0.20 5.30
N VAL A 104 17.46 -1.07 4.95
CA VAL A 104 16.67 -2.04 5.72
C VAL A 104 17.53 -3.23 6.06
N TRP A 105 17.59 -3.57 7.35
CA TRP A 105 18.04 -4.86 7.83
C TRP A 105 16.83 -5.75 8.06
N GLN A 106 16.93 -7.01 7.68
CA GLN A 106 15.90 -8.02 7.95
C GLN A 106 16.51 -9.34 8.41
N ARG A 107 15.79 -10.06 9.27
CA ARG A 107 16.19 -11.38 9.79
C ARG A 107 14.99 -12.31 9.93
N ALA A 108 15.12 -13.51 9.39
CA ALA A 108 14.13 -14.58 9.39
C ALA A 108 14.67 -15.82 10.14
N GLU A 109 14.33 -15.97 11.41
CA GLU A 109 14.86 -17.04 12.28
C GLU A 109 13.73 -17.90 12.84
N GLY A 110 13.57 -19.11 12.30
CA GLY A 110 12.47 -20.00 12.66
C GLY A 110 11.11 -19.33 12.42
N PRO A 111 10.23 -19.22 13.43
CA PRO A 111 8.93 -18.57 13.29
C PRO A 111 9.00 -17.03 13.35
N HIS A 112 10.19 -16.44 13.53
CA HIS A 112 10.35 -15.02 13.79
C HIS A 112 10.84 -14.25 12.54
N GLN A 113 10.19 -13.13 12.25
CA GLN A 113 10.57 -12.19 11.21
C GLN A 113 10.78 -10.80 11.80
N PHE A 114 11.97 -10.24 11.63
CA PHE A 114 12.36 -8.92 12.11
C PHE A 114 12.75 -8.02 10.95
N HIS A 115 12.33 -6.75 11.01
CA HIS A 115 12.81 -5.70 10.12
C HIS A 115 13.17 -4.46 10.95
N ALA A 116 14.27 -3.82 10.58
CA ALA A 116 14.65 -2.50 11.04
C ALA A 116 15.11 -1.66 9.85
N GLY A 117 14.44 -0.54 9.60
CA GLY A 117 14.68 0.31 8.43
C GLY A 117 14.90 1.75 8.81
N VAL A 118 15.84 2.43 8.14
CA VAL A 118 16.02 3.88 8.21
C VAL A 118 15.88 4.44 6.80
N PHE A 119 14.94 5.36 6.63
CA PHE A 119 14.61 5.99 5.35
C PHE A 119 14.93 7.48 5.41
N LEU A 120 15.55 7.98 4.36
CA LEU A 120 15.99 9.38 4.30
C LEU A 120 14.83 10.30 3.88
N ALA A 121 14.01 9.83 2.95
CA ALA A 121 12.85 10.51 2.39
C ALA A 121 11.99 9.53 1.57
N ASP A 122 10.89 10.05 1.01
CA ASP A 122 10.17 9.47 -0.13
C ASP A 122 11.12 9.08 -1.28
N GLU A 123 10.66 8.26 -2.22
CA GLU A 123 11.51 7.65 -3.26
C GLU A 123 12.28 8.67 -4.14
N TYR A 124 11.76 9.90 -4.26
CA TYR A 124 12.39 10.99 -5.02
C TYR A 124 12.96 12.10 -4.13
N GLY A 125 12.64 12.08 -2.85
CA GLY A 125 13.01 13.04 -1.83
C GLY A 125 12.45 14.45 -2.01
N THR A 126 11.36 14.68 -2.75
CA THR A 126 10.92 16.07 -3.03
C THR A 126 9.56 16.46 -2.48
N GLY A 127 8.61 15.53 -2.37
CA GLY A 127 7.19 15.84 -2.17
C GLY A 127 6.50 16.54 -3.37
N ALA A 128 7.23 17.18 -4.28
CA ALA A 128 6.69 17.94 -5.40
C ALA A 128 6.45 17.11 -6.68
N ARG A 129 6.89 15.84 -6.70
CA ARG A 129 6.81 14.97 -7.87
C ARG A 129 5.61 14.03 -7.76
N TYR A 130 4.48 14.34 -8.38
CA TYR A 130 3.25 13.53 -8.22
C TYR A 130 3.22 12.26 -9.10
N ASP A 131 4.03 12.16 -10.15
CA ASP A 131 4.17 10.99 -11.04
C ASP A 131 4.96 9.87 -10.35
N ARG A 132 4.33 9.24 -9.37
CA ARG A 132 4.95 8.25 -8.48
C ARG A 132 4.03 7.06 -8.20
N TYR A 133 4.63 5.95 -7.75
CA TYR A 133 3.88 4.73 -7.40
C TYR A 133 3.40 4.77 -5.94
N SER A 134 4.32 5.10 -5.03
CA SER A 134 4.06 5.11 -3.60
C SER A 134 3.24 6.33 -3.19
N PHE A 135 2.41 6.15 -2.18
CA PHE A 135 1.56 7.21 -1.66
C PHE A 135 2.31 7.95 -0.58
N ASP A 136 2.97 9.03 -0.99
CA ASP A 136 3.82 9.82 -0.11
C ASP A 136 3.24 11.22 0.10
N VAL A 137 3.75 11.92 1.10
CA VAL A 137 3.39 13.32 1.37
C VAL A 137 3.69 14.19 0.16
N ALA A 138 2.68 14.95 -0.25
CA ALA A 138 2.75 15.89 -1.35
C ALA A 138 3.05 17.30 -0.85
N THR A 139 3.92 18.00 -1.56
CA THR A 139 4.11 19.44 -1.42
C THR A 139 3.09 20.14 -2.31
N THR A 140 2.12 20.83 -1.72
CA THR A 140 1.18 21.73 -2.42
C THR A 140 1.37 23.18 -1.93
N ASP A 141 0.70 24.13 -2.56
CA ASP A 141 0.74 25.54 -2.12
C ASP A 141 0.14 25.72 -0.72
N ASP A 142 -0.95 25.00 -0.41
CA ASP A 142 -1.66 25.10 0.87
C ASP A 142 -1.08 24.17 1.96
N LEU A 143 -0.51 23.03 1.57
CA LEU A 143 0.07 22.01 2.45
C LEU A 143 1.51 21.71 2.00
N PRO A 144 2.48 22.59 2.30
CA PRO A 144 3.80 22.57 1.70
C PRO A 144 4.74 21.60 2.43
N TYR A 145 4.35 20.33 2.60
CA TYR A 145 5.13 19.34 3.34
C TYR A 145 5.86 18.35 2.43
N ARG A 146 6.92 17.71 2.96
CA ARG A 146 7.55 16.51 2.38
C ARG A 146 8.04 15.58 3.48
N GLU A 147 8.15 14.30 3.18
CA GLU A 147 8.66 13.30 4.12
C GLU A 147 10.18 13.34 4.28
N ARG A 148 10.64 13.14 5.52
CA ARG A 148 12.05 13.12 5.91
C ARG A 148 12.29 12.18 7.07
N GLU A 149 13.39 11.44 7.00
CA GLU A 149 13.98 10.74 8.15
C GLU A 149 12.97 9.85 8.88
N ARG A 150 12.76 8.60 8.44
CA ARG A 150 11.81 7.67 9.07
C ARG A 150 12.54 6.41 9.56
N LEU A 151 12.42 6.09 10.84
CA LEU A 151 12.81 4.80 11.42
C LEU A 151 11.58 3.89 11.43
N ASN A 152 11.70 2.69 10.86
CA ASN A 152 10.68 1.65 10.88
C ASN A 152 11.19 0.42 11.63
N LEU A 153 10.35 -0.15 12.49
CA LEU A 153 10.58 -1.43 13.16
C LEU A 153 9.35 -2.31 12.96
N ARG A 154 9.59 -3.57 12.60
CA ARG A 154 8.52 -4.56 12.42
C ARG A 154 8.95 -5.91 12.96
N TYR A 155 8.01 -6.57 13.64
CA TYR A 155 8.16 -7.94 14.09
C TYR A 155 6.93 -8.76 13.75
N GLU A 156 7.12 -10.02 13.34
CA GLU A 156 6.06 -11.00 13.15
C GLU A 156 6.50 -12.38 13.67
N ASN A 157 5.55 -13.11 14.23
CA ASN A 157 5.70 -14.49 14.64
C ASN A 157 4.65 -15.37 13.96
N SER A 158 5.09 -16.36 13.18
CA SER A 158 4.24 -17.32 12.48
C SER A 158 4.30 -18.69 13.13
N ARG A 159 3.15 -19.23 13.54
CA ARG A 159 3.05 -20.50 14.27
C ARG A 159 1.88 -21.34 13.77
N ASP A 160 2.00 -22.66 13.93
CA ASP A 160 0.83 -23.53 13.82
C ASP A 160 -0.08 -23.34 15.04
N TRP A 161 -1.37 -23.25 14.79
CA TRP A 161 -2.42 -23.20 15.80
C TRP A 161 -3.62 -24.03 15.34
N ASN A 162 -3.73 -25.24 15.89
CA ASN A 162 -4.82 -26.19 15.58
C ASN A 162 -4.94 -26.53 14.09
N GLY A 163 -3.80 -26.76 13.41
CA GLY A 163 -3.76 -27.07 11.98
C GLY A 163 -4.09 -25.88 11.08
N ALA A 164 -3.84 -24.68 11.59
CA ALA A 164 -3.89 -23.42 10.85
C ALA A 164 -2.59 -22.64 11.08
N GLU A 165 -2.13 -21.93 10.06
CA GLU A 165 -1.03 -20.99 10.22
C GLU A 165 -1.58 -19.69 10.81
N LEU A 166 -1.03 -19.26 11.93
CA LEU A 166 -1.34 -17.98 12.57
C LEU A 166 -0.07 -17.14 12.63
N ALA A 167 -0.05 -16.03 11.91
CA ALA A 167 0.97 -15.00 12.00
C ALA A 167 0.44 -13.82 12.82
N LEU A 168 1.19 -13.39 13.83
CA LEU A 168 0.89 -12.21 14.65
C LEU A 168 2.07 -11.25 14.58
N GLY A 169 1.81 -9.97 14.39
CA GLY A 169 2.88 -8.99 14.31
C GLY A 169 2.51 -7.61 14.81
N ALA A 170 3.53 -6.79 14.95
CA ALA A 170 3.43 -5.40 15.32
C ALA A 170 4.49 -4.59 14.57
N SER A 171 4.18 -3.33 14.29
CA SER A 171 5.08 -2.39 13.64
C SER A 171 5.01 -1.02 14.29
N LEU A 172 6.11 -0.29 14.23
CA LEU A 172 6.24 1.08 14.72
C LEU A 172 7.08 1.86 13.71
N PHE A 173 6.70 3.11 13.47
CA PHE A 173 7.61 4.05 12.85
C PHE A 173 7.61 5.40 13.56
N SER A 174 8.74 6.09 13.48
CA SER A 174 8.87 7.47 13.92
C SER A 174 9.78 8.21 12.94
N GLY A 175 9.33 9.37 12.51
CA GLY A 175 10.01 10.18 11.52
C GLY A 175 9.54 11.62 11.50
N LYS A 176 9.77 12.32 10.38
CA LYS A 176 9.45 13.75 10.26
C LYS A 176 8.82 14.10 8.92
N VAL A 177 8.07 15.20 8.93
CA VAL A 177 7.76 15.96 7.72
C VAL A 177 8.39 17.34 7.81
N GLU A 178 8.87 17.87 6.70
CA GLU A 178 9.50 19.19 6.58
C GLU A 178 8.57 20.15 5.83
N ASN A 179 8.27 21.30 6.43
CA ASN A 179 7.61 22.42 5.76
C ASN A 179 8.61 23.07 4.78
N ARG A 180 8.22 23.18 3.50
CA ARG A 180 9.06 23.64 2.40
C ARG A 180 9.19 25.14 2.30
N ILE A 181 8.36 25.89 3.02
CA ILE A 181 8.41 27.36 3.05
C ILE A 181 9.46 27.83 4.05
N ASP A 182 9.47 27.29 5.27
CA ASP A 182 10.33 27.76 6.37
C ASP A 182 11.39 26.74 6.84
N GLY A 183 11.33 25.50 6.36
CA GLY A 183 12.24 24.42 6.76
C GLY A 183 11.93 23.78 8.12
N GLY A 184 10.81 24.17 8.75
CA GLY A 184 10.34 23.60 10.02
C GLY A 184 10.08 22.10 9.89
N LYS A 185 10.44 21.33 10.93
CA LYS A 185 10.22 19.87 10.96
C LYS A 185 9.18 19.51 12.01
N HIS A 186 8.24 18.66 11.62
CA HIS A 186 7.16 18.15 12.46
C HIS A 186 7.28 16.63 12.59
N GLY A 187 6.86 16.06 13.72
CA GLY A 187 6.90 14.61 13.93
C GLY A 187 5.86 13.88 13.08
N HIS A 188 6.23 12.71 12.56
CA HIS A 188 5.33 11.79 11.88
C HIS A 188 5.54 10.38 12.44
N ASP A 189 4.54 9.79 13.06
CA ASP A 189 4.67 8.49 13.73
C ASP A 189 3.50 7.58 13.42
N GLY A 190 3.73 6.29 13.55
CA GLY A 190 2.67 5.30 13.39
C GLY A 190 2.96 4.01 14.13
N ALA A 191 1.89 3.27 14.38
CA ALA A 191 1.93 1.98 15.03
C ALA A 191 0.89 1.06 14.38
N ALA A 192 1.19 -0.23 14.29
CA ALA A 192 0.24 -1.22 13.83
C ALA A 192 0.37 -2.51 14.63
N VAL A 193 -0.75 -3.21 14.77
CA VAL A 193 -0.81 -4.62 15.16
C VAL A 193 -1.61 -5.38 14.13
N HIS A 194 -1.19 -6.60 13.83
CA HIS A 194 -1.83 -7.40 12.80
C HIS A 194 -1.85 -8.89 13.11
N ALA A 195 -2.80 -9.57 12.48
CA ALA A 195 -2.94 -11.01 12.50
C ALA A 195 -3.29 -11.52 11.10
N GLN A 196 -2.69 -12.64 10.71
CA GLN A 196 -3.09 -13.41 9.54
C GLN A 196 -3.32 -14.85 9.96
N TRP A 197 -4.49 -15.36 9.66
CA TRP A 197 -4.86 -16.75 9.89
C TRP A 197 -5.12 -17.43 8.56
N LYS A 198 -4.53 -18.61 8.35
CA LYS A 198 -4.70 -19.42 7.14
C LYS A 198 -5.01 -20.86 7.49
N ARG A 199 -6.07 -21.41 6.91
CA ARG A 199 -6.43 -22.83 7.04
C ARG A 199 -7.11 -23.34 5.78
N GLY A 200 -6.49 -24.34 5.16
CA GLY A 200 -6.94 -24.84 3.86
C GLY A 200 -6.94 -23.70 2.83
N GLY A 201 -8.06 -23.52 2.12
CA GLY A 201 -8.22 -22.41 1.16
C GLY A 201 -8.53 -21.05 1.80
N THR A 202 -8.84 -20.98 3.10
CA THR A 202 -9.29 -19.74 3.74
C THR A 202 -8.12 -18.93 4.30
N THR A 203 -8.10 -17.64 4.01
CA THR A 203 -7.22 -16.64 4.64
C THR A 203 -8.07 -15.56 5.29
N VAL A 204 -7.76 -15.20 6.54
CA VAL A 204 -8.33 -14.05 7.23
C VAL A 204 -7.19 -13.15 7.67
N GLN A 205 -7.32 -11.84 7.41
CA GLN A 205 -6.36 -10.84 7.88
C GLN A 205 -7.09 -9.78 8.70
N LEU A 206 -6.47 -9.38 9.81
CA LEU A 206 -6.91 -8.31 10.69
C LEU A 206 -5.73 -7.37 10.92
N GLN A 207 -5.96 -6.07 10.83
CA GLN A 207 -4.96 -5.07 11.19
C GLN A 207 -5.65 -3.87 11.81
N TRP A 208 -5.00 -3.29 12.82
CA TRP A 208 -5.28 -1.94 13.26
C TRP A 208 -3.98 -1.16 13.18
N ALA A 209 -4.00 -0.10 12.39
CA ALA A 209 -2.91 0.86 12.30
C ALA A 209 -3.37 2.23 12.80
N ARG A 210 -2.43 3.03 13.28
CA ARG A 210 -2.61 4.45 13.54
C ARG A 210 -1.42 5.19 12.97
N TYR A 211 -1.67 6.36 12.38
CA TYR A 211 -0.63 7.31 12.02
C TYR A 211 -0.99 8.70 12.56
N ARG A 212 0.04 9.53 12.72
CA ARG A 212 -0.10 10.92 13.19
C ARG A 212 0.97 11.81 12.57
N TYR A 213 0.54 12.89 11.94
CA TYR A 213 1.36 14.03 11.56
C TYR A 213 1.18 15.14 12.59
N ARG A 214 2.25 15.54 13.27
CA ARG A 214 2.24 16.58 14.33
C ARG A 214 2.41 17.98 13.73
N ILE A 215 1.61 18.25 12.70
CA ILE A 215 1.53 19.54 12.00
C ILE A 215 0.38 20.39 12.59
N PRO A 216 0.37 21.72 12.37
CA PRO A 216 -0.72 22.58 12.84
C PRO A 216 -2.07 22.32 12.15
N GLU A 217 -2.05 21.86 10.90
CA GLU A 217 -3.25 21.59 10.11
C GLU A 217 -3.90 20.26 10.51
N SER A 218 -5.22 20.16 10.30
CA SER A 218 -5.99 18.93 10.53
C SER A 218 -5.88 17.92 9.38
N ARG A 219 -5.25 18.34 8.27
CA ARG A 219 -5.11 17.57 7.03
C ARG A 219 -3.69 17.67 6.50
N ILE A 220 -3.28 16.68 5.72
CA ILE A 220 -2.03 16.68 4.97
C ILE A 220 -2.29 16.22 3.53
N ALA A 221 -1.50 16.73 2.58
CA ALA A 221 -1.59 16.30 1.20
C ALA A 221 -0.74 15.05 0.97
N MET A 222 -1.29 14.10 0.23
CA MET A 222 -0.63 12.91 -0.30
C MET A 222 -0.66 12.98 -1.83
N SER A 223 0.22 12.24 -2.50
CA SER A 223 0.13 12.08 -3.96
C SER A 223 0.68 10.74 -4.41
N ALA A 224 0.02 10.17 -5.42
CA ALA A 224 0.57 9.16 -6.31
C ALA A 224 -0.22 9.22 -7.62
N PHE A 225 0.30 8.61 -8.69
CA PHE A 225 -0.40 8.58 -9.99
C PHE A 225 -0.80 9.99 -10.49
N GLU A 226 0.12 10.95 -10.40
CA GLU A 226 0.06 12.33 -10.93
C GLU A 226 -0.82 13.33 -10.17
N PHE A 227 -1.69 12.88 -9.25
CA PHE A 227 -2.65 13.76 -8.60
C PHE A 227 -2.45 13.81 -7.08
N PRO A 228 -2.42 15.03 -6.48
CA PRO A 228 -2.45 15.17 -5.04
C PRO A 228 -3.88 15.09 -4.51
N PHE A 229 -4.02 14.72 -3.25
CA PHE A 229 -5.27 14.71 -2.50
C PHE A 229 -5.02 14.85 -1.01
N GLU A 230 -6.06 15.18 -0.26
CA GLU A 230 -5.94 15.38 1.18
C GLU A 230 -6.35 14.14 1.97
N ILE A 231 -5.63 13.92 3.07
CA ILE A 231 -5.99 12.95 4.10
C ILE A 231 -6.06 13.65 5.47
N ALA A 232 -6.80 13.08 6.41
CA ALA A 232 -6.73 13.50 7.81
C ALA A 232 -5.29 13.37 8.35
N ALA A 233 -4.81 14.35 9.12
CA ALA A 233 -3.45 14.35 9.67
C ALA A 233 -3.25 13.29 10.77
N GLU A 234 -4.31 12.75 11.36
CA GLU A 234 -4.25 11.68 12.36
C GLU A 234 -5.47 10.78 12.20
N ALA A 235 -5.27 9.46 12.11
CA ALA A 235 -6.38 8.52 12.00
C ALA A 235 -6.03 7.11 12.51
N ASP A 236 -7.07 6.41 12.96
CA ASP A 236 -7.09 4.95 13.11
C ASP A 236 -7.51 4.30 11.80
N VAL A 237 -6.88 3.18 11.46
CA VAL A 237 -7.10 2.44 10.21
C VAL A 237 -7.35 0.94 10.49
N PRO A 238 -8.55 0.57 10.96
CA PRO A 238 -8.97 -0.83 11.02
C PRO A 238 -9.10 -1.44 9.63
N THR A 239 -8.55 -2.65 9.45
CA THR A 239 -8.64 -3.45 8.23
C THR A 239 -9.05 -4.89 8.57
N PHE A 240 -9.99 -5.42 7.79
CA PHE A 240 -10.45 -6.80 7.86
C PHE A 240 -10.59 -7.38 6.46
N ASN A 241 -9.90 -8.49 6.21
CA ASN A 241 -9.94 -9.18 4.94
C ASN A 241 -10.32 -10.64 5.13
N VAL A 242 -11.13 -11.16 4.22
CA VAL A 242 -11.37 -12.59 4.08
C VAL A 242 -11.14 -13.00 2.63
N ALA A 243 -10.46 -14.12 2.43
CA ALA A 243 -10.28 -14.71 1.12
C ALA A 243 -10.43 -16.22 1.17
N TYR A 244 -10.89 -16.79 0.06
CA TYR A 244 -11.05 -18.22 -0.13
C TYR A 244 -10.50 -18.61 -1.50
N ALA A 245 -9.44 -19.40 -1.49
CA ALA A 245 -8.92 -20.09 -2.66
C ALA A 245 -9.80 -21.31 -2.95
N LEU A 246 -10.47 -21.28 -4.10
CA LEU A 246 -11.35 -22.36 -4.52
C LEU A 246 -10.52 -23.60 -4.89
N PRO A 247 -11.07 -24.81 -4.68
CA PRO A 247 -10.52 -26.02 -5.28
C PRO A 247 -10.38 -25.87 -6.80
N SER A 248 -9.45 -26.62 -7.40
CA SER A 248 -9.17 -26.54 -8.84
C SER A 248 -10.46 -26.64 -9.68
N SER A 249 -10.65 -25.65 -10.54
CA SER A 249 -11.80 -25.58 -11.47
C SER A 249 -11.60 -26.39 -12.76
N GLY A 250 -10.38 -26.86 -13.02
CA GLY A 250 -9.97 -27.51 -14.27
C GLY A 250 -9.73 -26.57 -15.46
N TRP A 251 -10.33 -25.37 -15.47
CA TRP A 251 -10.13 -24.38 -16.54
C TRP A 251 -9.13 -23.27 -16.20
N PHE A 252 -9.18 -22.80 -14.95
CA PHE A 252 -8.22 -21.87 -14.36
C PHE A 252 -7.28 -22.62 -13.42
N ASP A 253 -6.02 -22.18 -13.37
CA ASP A 253 -5.00 -22.73 -12.49
C ASP A 253 -5.28 -22.37 -11.03
N GLY A 254 -5.93 -21.22 -10.80
CA GLY A 254 -6.37 -20.77 -9.49
C GLY A 254 -7.50 -19.76 -9.58
N ILE A 255 -8.40 -19.81 -8.59
CA ILE A 255 -9.43 -18.81 -8.36
C ILE A 255 -9.43 -18.49 -6.87
N THR A 256 -9.28 -17.21 -6.53
CA THR A 256 -9.39 -16.75 -5.13
C THR A 256 -10.41 -15.64 -5.07
N CYS A 257 -11.47 -15.84 -4.31
CA CYS A 257 -12.49 -14.82 -4.07
C CYS A 257 -12.29 -14.20 -2.68
N TYR A 258 -12.56 -12.90 -2.57
CA TYR A 258 -12.24 -12.13 -1.38
C TYR A 258 -13.21 -10.97 -1.14
N ASN A 259 -13.20 -10.52 0.12
CA ASN A 259 -13.74 -9.24 0.54
C ASN A 259 -12.68 -8.54 1.41
N ASN A 260 -12.29 -7.34 1.00
CA ASN A 260 -11.31 -6.50 1.68
C ASN A 260 -12.03 -5.25 2.20
N LEU A 261 -12.10 -5.08 3.51
CA LEU A 261 -12.75 -3.96 4.17
C LEU A 261 -11.72 -3.17 4.97
N SER A 262 -11.72 -1.86 4.78
CA SER A 262 -10.90 -0.93 5.56
C SER A 262 -11.70 0.34 5.84
N THR A 263 -11.47 0.92 7.01
CA THR A 263 -11.99 2.25 7.36
C THR A 263 -10.86 3.13 7.84
N THR A 264 -10.93 4.42 7.53
CA THR A 264 -10.02 5.44 8.07
C THR A 264 -10.84 6.33 8.97
N GLN A 265 -10.49 6.38 10.24
CA GLN A 265 -11.24 7.06 11.30
C GLN A 265 -10.39 8.22 11.83
N PRO A 266 -10.62 9.46 11.36
CA PRO A 266 -9.87 10.62 11.81
C PRO A 266 -9.95 10.80 13.33
N VAL A 267 -8.85 11.21 13.93
CA VAL A 267 -8.80 11.60 15.33
C VAL A 267 -8.94 13.12 15.42
N GLY A 268 -9.96 13.59 16.12
CA GLY A 268 -10.23 15.01 16.29
C GLY A 268 -11.70 15.35 16.06
N SER A 269 -12.03 16.63 16.19
CA SER A 269 -13.40 17.15 16.06
C SER A 269 -13.51 18.27 15.04
N ASP A 270 -12.55 18.35 14.10
CA ASP A 270 -12.62 19.31 13.01
C ASP A 270 -13.83 18.96 12.11
N PRO A 271 -14.71 19.92 11.81
CA PRO A 271 -15.93 19.67 11.03
C PRO A 271 -15.65 19.22 9.59
N GLY A 272 -14.44 19.44 9.07
CA GLY A 272 -13.99 18.96 7.77
C GLY A 272 -13.45 17.53 7.79
N LEU A 273 -13.51 16.81 8.92
CA LEU A 273 -13.05 15.43 9.05
C LEU A 273 -14.23 14.47 9.22
N ARG A 274 -14.15 13.33 8.52
CA ARG A 274 -15.14 12.25 8.60
C ARG A 274 -14.52 10.92 8.25
N GLU A 275 -15.04 9.86 8.85
CA GLU A 275 -14.65 8.50 8.49
C GLU A 275 -14.78 8.21 6.98
N SER A 276 -13.78 7.49 6.47
CA SER A 276 -13.81 6.88 5.15
C SER A 276 -14.04 5.40 5.26
N TRP A 277 -14.71 4.86 4.26
CA TRP A 277 -14.92 3.43 4.11
C TRP A 277 -14.49 3.01 2.72
N GLN A 278 -13.80 1.87 2.63
CA GLN A 278 -13.53 1.18 1.38
C GLN A 278 -13.81 -0.31 1.58
N ASN A 279 -14.62 -0.86 0.69
CA ASN A 279 -14.91 -2.27 0.60
C ASN A 279 -14.66 -2.75 -0.84
N VAL A 280 -13.77 -3.72 -1.02
CA VAL A 280 -13.50 -4.36 -2.30
C VAL A 280 -13.93 -5.81 -2.23
N THR A 281 -14.94 -6.18 -3.01
CA THR A 281 -15.39 -7.58 -3.17
C THR A 281 -15.05 -8.04 -4.57
N GLY A 282 -14.36 -9.17 -4.70
CA GLY A 282 -13.92 -9.61 -6.02
C GLY A 282 -13.38 -11.02 -6.04
N CYS A 283 -12.89 -11.42 -7.21
CA CYS A 283 -12.11 -12.63 -7.37
C CYS A 283 -10.92 -12.37 -8.29
N SER A 284 -9.82 -13.08 -8.02
CA SER A 284 -8.68 -13.20 -8.91
C SER A 284 -8.66 -14.56 -9.61
N PHE A 285 -8.14 -14.58 -10.83
CA PHE A 285 -8.09 -15.74 -11.72
C PHE A 285 -6.70 -15.86 -12.32
N SER A 286 -6.10 -17.04 -12.25
CA SER A 286 -4.80 -17.33 -12.90
C SER A 286 -4.93 -18.39 -13.99
N LYS A 287 -4.20 -18.21 -15.08
CA LYS A 287 -4.08 -19.17 -16.19
C LYS A 287 -2.79 -18.98 -16.97
N GLY A 288 -1.80 -19.84 -16.75
CA GLY A 288 -0.47 -19.71 -17.32
C GLY A 288 0.15 -18.34 -17.00
N PRO A 289 0.55 -17.53 -18.02
CA PRO A 289 1.09 -16.20 -17.79
C PRO A 289 0.02 -15.14 -17.43
N MET A 290 -1.27 -15.49 -17.49
CA MET A 290 -2.36 -14.56 -17.23
C MET A 290 -2.73 -14.52 -15.75
N PHE A 291 -2.93 -13.30 -15.24
CA PHE A 291 -3.53 -13.06 -13.93
C PHE A 291 -4.55 -11.92 -14.05
N THR A 292 -5.79 -12.17 -13.65
CA THR A 292 -6.90 -11.22 -13.76
C THR A 292 -7.51 -10.94 -12.40
N TYR A 293 -7.83 -9.69 -12.11
CA TYR A 293 -8.68 -9.28 -11.00
C TYR A 293 -10.04 -8.79 -11.52
N VAL A 294 -11.12 -9.18 -10.86
CA VAL A 294 -12.47 -8.63 -11.08
C VAL A 294 -12.97 -8.11 -9.74
N ASP A 295 -12.97 -6.79 -9.58
CA ASP A 295 -13.23 -6.10 -8.33
C ASP A 295 -14.46 -5.19 -8.43
N TRP A 296 -15.40 -5.37 -7.51
CA TRP A 296 -16.41 -4.36 -7.20
C TRP A 296 -15.95 -3.58 -5.97
N ILE A 297 -15.66 -2.30 -6.17
CA ILE A 297 -15.20 -1.39 -5.14
C ILE A 297 -16.36 -0.48 -4.74
N ALA A 298 -16.67 -0.41 -3.45
CA ALA A 298 -17.61 0.55 -2.90
C ALA A 298 -16.91 1.37 -1.81
N GLY A 299 -17.11 2.68 -1.80
CA GLY A 299 -16.50 3.54 -0.81
C GLY A 299 -17.36 4.75 -0.44
N LYS A 300 -17.07 5.31 0.74
CA LYS A 300 -17.66 6.55 1.26
C LYS A 300 -16.52 7.45 1.73
N ASN A 301 -16.56 8.73 1.36
CA ASN A 301 -15.49 9.70 1.64
C ASN A 301 -14.10 9.15 1.26
N MET A 302 -14.00 8.44 0.13
CA MET A 302 -12.77 7.75 -0.28
C MET A 302 -12.33 8.29 -1.64
N TRP A 303 -11.16 8.93 -1.69
CA TRP A 303 -10.67 9.65 -2.87
C TRP A 303 -10.74 8.83 -4.17
N PHE A 304 -10.23 7.59 -4.13
CA PHE A 304 -10.21 6.67 -5.28
C PHE A 304 -11.58 6.17 -5.73
N VAL A 305 -12.62 6.43 -4.93
CA VAL A 305 -14.02 6.13 -5.22
C VAL A 305 -14.84 7.43 -5.22
N GLY A 306 -14.25 8.53 -5.70
CA GLY A 306 -14.93 9.81 -5.94
C GLY A 306 -15.18 10.68 -4.71
N GLY A 307 -14.59 10.35 -3.56
CA GLY A 307 -14.55 11.25 -2.40
C GLY A 307 -13.59 12.42 -2.63
N SER A 308 -13.69 13.46 -1.78
CA SER A 308 -12.79 14.62 -1.80
C SER A 308 -11.40 14.34 -1.21
N GLY A 309 -11.26 13.25 -0.43
CA GLY A 309 -10.03 12.87 0.25
C GLY A 309 -10.21 11.55 1.00
N ILE A 310 -9.38 11.30 2.01
CA ILE A 310 -9.52 10.16 2.94
C ILE A 310 -9.48 10.66 4.39
N GLY A 311 -10.51 10.36 5.17
CA GLY A 311 -10.71 11.00 6.47
C GLY A 311 -11.31 12.40 6.35
N ILE A 312 -11.80 12.78 5.16
CA ILE A 312 -12.20 14.14 4.80
C ILE A 312 -13.70 14.20 4.50
N GLU A 313 -14.36 15.25 4.98
CA GLU A 313 -15.72 15.64 4.57
C GLU A 313 -15.70 17.00 3.87
N GLU A 314 -16.25 17.02 2.66
CA GLU A 314 -16.54 18.24 1.91
C GLU A 314 -18.03 18.25 1.54
N PRO A 315 -18.65 19.43 1.30
CA PRO A 315 -20.06 19.50 0.92
C PRO A 315 -20.38 18.60 -0.29
N GLY A 316 -21.27 17.63 -0.09
CA GLY A 316 -21.69 16.67 -1.12
C GLY A 316 -20.79 15.44 -1.29
N SER A 317 -19.75 15.26 -0.46
CA SER A 317 -18.89 14.08 -0.47
C SER A 317 -19.49 12.88 0.26
N ASP A 318 -20.42 13.10 1.21
CA ASP A 318 -20.93 12.07 2.14
C ASP A 318 -21.97 11.12 1.51
N ARG A 319 -21.57 10.41 0.45
CA ARG A 319 -22.38 9.36 -0.18
C ARG A 319 -21.53 8.16 -0.55
N TRP A 320 -22.15 6.99 -0.57
CA TRP A 320 -21.54 5.80 -1.13
C TRP A 320 -21.47 5.92 -2.65
N ARG A 321 -20.34 5.48 -3.19
CA ARG A 321 -20.05 5.41 -4.61
C ARG A 321 -19.40 4.07 -4.90
N SER A 322 -19.58 3.59 -6.11
CA SER A 322 -19.09 2.28 -6.52
C SER A 322 -18.43 2.31 -7.89
N ARG A 323 -17.49 1.39 -8.09
CA ARG A 323 -16.88 1.14 -9.38
C ARG A 323 -16.62 -0.35 -9.58
N LEU A 324 -16.67 -0.77 -10.84
CA LEU A 324 -16.19 -2.06 -11.30
C LEU A 324 -14.81 -1.87 -11.91
N ASN A 325 -13.91 -2.79 -11.60
CA ASN A 325 -12.58 -2.84 -12.18
C ASN A 325 -12.24 -4.26 -12.63
N ILE A 326 -11.83 -4.40 -13.89
CA ILE A 326 -11.33 -5.67 -14.43
C ILE A 326 -9.89 -5.43 -14.88
N ASN A 327 -8.91 -5.87 -14.10
CA ASN A 327 -7.50 -5.79 -14.49
C ASN A 327 -7.08 -7.13 -15.08
N LEU A 328 -6.53 -7.13 -16.29
CA LEU A 328 -6.00 -8.31 -16.96
C LEU A 328 -4.49 -8.12 -17.20
N GLY A 329 -3.68 -8.95 -16.57
CA GLY A 329 -2.23 -8.93 -16.70
C GLY A 329 -1.66 -10.17 -17.38
N PHE A 330 -0.60 -9.97 -18.16
CA PHE A 330 0.26 -11.00 -18.74
C PHE A 330 1.67 -10.82 -18.19
N TYR A 331 2.20 -11.85 -17.53
CA TYR A 331 3.48 -11.83 -16.83
C TYR A 331 4.46 -12.79 -17.50
N PHE A 332 5.72 -12.38 -17.61
CA PHE A 332 6.77 -13.14 -18.30
C PHE A 332 8.13 -13.05 -17.61
#